data_AF-A0A6G6PHE0-F1
#
_entry.id   AF-A0A6G6PHE0-F1
#
_cell.length_a   1.000
_cell.length_b   1.000
_cell.length_c   1.000
_cell.angle_alpha   90.00
_cell.angle_beta   90.00
_cell.angle_gamma   90.00
#
_symmetry.space_group_name_H-M   'P 1'
#
loop_
_entity.id
_entity.type
_entity.pdbx_description
1 polymer ?
#
loop_
_entity_poly.entity_id
_entity_poly.type
_entity_poly.pdbx_seq_one_letter_code
_entity_poly.pdbx_strand_id
1 'polypeptide(L)'
;MEYELYNNHEVHENIYLISINEIEEVLKTYNDNREISIIMNKCKNEPKNTWITKGDNLPRFNVPLLRVDDNNQLRITDGRHRIFWMKKLQMTDIPIAITMGAKNVLNSKHINIIPITTMDMPCSTQPEADLVYNPSNTRDIMMKLANLQKKI
;
A
#
# COMPACT_ATOMS: atom_id res chain seq x y z
N MET A 1 2.91 -3.15 -13.81
CA MET A 1 1.92 -3.44 -12.76
C MET A 1 0.82 -2.42 -12.92
N GLU A 2 -0.43 -2.86 -12.80
CA GLU A 2 -1.60 -1.98 -12.94
C GLU A 2 -2.20 -1.69 -11.56
N TYR A 3 -2.92 -0.58 -11.39
CA TYR A 3 -3.72 -0.38 -10.19
C TYR A 3 -5.02 -1.20 -10.24
N GLU A 4 -5.48 -1.66 -9.07
CA GLU A 4 -6.77 -2.32 -8.90
C GLU A 4 -7.56 -1.69 -7.75
N LEU A 5 -8.85 -1.50 -8.01
CA LEU A 5 -9.82 -1.10 -7.01
C LEU A 5 -9.97 -2.24 -6.01
N TYR A 6 -9.44 -2.03 -4.81
CA TYR A 6 -9.61 -3.00 -3.75
C TYR A 6 -11.06 -2.95 -3.27
N ASN A 7 -11.82 -3.98 -3.66
CA ASN A 7 -13.15 -4.39 -3.17
C ASN A 7 -14.27 -4.31 -4.23
N ASN A 8 -14.53 -5.41 -4.94
CA ASN A 8 -15.60 -5.49 -5.95
C ASN A 8 -17.04 -5.46 -5.37
N HIS A 9 -17.20 -5.16 -4.09
CA HIS A 9 -18.47 -5.23 -3.37
C HIS A 9 -19.13 -3.87 -3.10
N GLU A 10 -18.45 -2.75 -3.33
CA GLU A 10 -19.02 -1.40 -3.28
C GLU A 10 -18.81 -0.69 -4.63
N VAL A 11 -19.74 0.19 -5.03
CA VAL A 11 -19.60 0.99 -6.26
C VAL A 11 -18.51 2.03 -6.03
N HIS A 12 -17.28 1.68 -6.37
CA HIS A 12 -16.15 2.61 -6.40
C HIS A 12 -16.26 3.53 -7.61
N GLU A 13 -15.91 4.81 -7.44
CA GLU A 13 -15.93 5.74 -8.57
C GLU A 13 -14.75 5.52 -9.49
N ASN A 14 -13.54 5.70 -8.96
CA ASN A 14 -12.28 5.73 -9.69
C ASN A 14 -11.09 5.71 -8.72
N ILE A 15 -9.89 5.55 -9.28
CA ILE A 15 -8.62 5.76 -8.57
C ILE A 15 -8.13 7.18 -8.89
N TYR A 16 -7.67 7.88 -7.86
CA TYR A 16 -7.14 9.23 -7.97
C TYR A 16 -5.73 9.30 -7.39
N LEU A 17 -4.89 10.18 -7.94
CA LEU A 17 -3.69 10.65 -7.27
C LEU A 17 -4.07 11.75 -6.29
N ILE A 18 -3.61 11.60 -5.05
CA ILE A 18 -3.82 12.56 -3.97
C ILE A 18 -2.47 12.79 -3.30
N SER A 19 -2.17 14.04 -2.93
CA SER A 19 -0.96 14.36 -2.19
C SER A 19 -0.88 13.53 -0.91
N ILE A 20 0.30 12.94 -0.65
CA ILE A 20 0.52 12.12 0.53
C ILE A 20 0.33 12.90 1.83
N ASN A 21 0.58 14.21 1.81
CA ASN A 21 0.40 15.09 2.97
C ASN A 21 -1.08 15.21 3.35
N GLU A 22 -1.97 15.38 2.38
CA GLU A 22 -3.43 15.44 2.60
C GLU A 22 -3.94 14.13 3.21
N ILE A 23 -3.40 13.00 2.75
CA ILE A 23 -3.76 11.68 3.26
C ILE A 23 -3.22 11.46 4.68
N GLU A 24 -2.05 12.00 5.00
CA GLU A 24 -1.57 11.99 6.37
C GLU A 24 -2.43 12.80 7.33
N GLU A 25 -2.97 13.93 6.89
CA GLU A 25 -3.89 14.70 7.73
C GLU A 25 -5.15 13.88 8.04
N VAL A 26 -5.69 13.17 7.04
CA VAL A 26 -6.81 12.23 7.25
C VAL A 26 -6.43 11.13 8.25
N LEU A 27 -5.23 10.55 8.14
CA LEU A 27 -4.76 9.53 9.08
C LEU A 27 -4.63 10.08 10.51
N LYS A 28 -4.01 11.25 10.68
CA LYS A 28 -3.76 11.87 12.00
C LYS A 28 -5.04 12.36 12.68
N THR A 29 -6.07 12.69 11.91
CA THR A 29 -7.37 13.15 12.46
C THR A 29 -8.06 12.05 13.28
N TYR A 30 -7.88 10.77 12.92
CA TYR A 30 -8.66 9.66 13.47
C TYR A 30 -7.84 8.49 14.04
N ASN A 31 -6.51 8.59 14.02
CA ASN A 31 -5.61 7.58 14.61
C ASN A 31 -4.65 8.31 15.55
N ASP A 32 -4.44 7.76 16.75
CA ASP A 32 -3.46 8.33 17.66
C ASP A 32 -2.02 8.05 17.19
N ASN A 33 -1.06 8.82 17.72
CA ASN A 33 0.35 8.69 17.34
C ASN A 33 0.94 7.30 17.64
N ARG A 34 0.39 6.56 18.60
CA ARG A 34 0.85 5.22 18.97
C ARG A 34 0.39 4.21 17.93
N GLU A 35 -0.85 4.28 17.47
CA GLU A 35 -1.39 3.45 16.38
C GLU A 35 -0.61 3.67 15.09
N ILE A 36 -0.34 4.93 14.73
CA ILE A 36 0.49 5.28 13.57
C ILE A 36 1.88 4.64 13.70
N SER A 37 2.52 4.76 14.85
CA SER A 37 3.85 4.18 15.11
C SER A 37 3.86 2.65 15.01
N ILE A 38 2.80 1.99 15.50
CA ILE A 38 2.65 0.53 15.39
C ILE A 38 2.51 0.11 13.93
N ILE A 39 1.70 0.83 13.15
CA ILE A 39 1.52 0.53 11.72
C ILE A 39 2.85 0.68 10.99
N MET A 40 3.55 1.81 11.18
CA MET A 40 4.86 2.05 10.56
C MET A 40 5.89 0.96 10.89
N ASN A 41 5.93 0.51 12.15
CA ASN A 41 6.85 -0.54 12.59
C ASN A 41 6.52 -1.93 12.02
N LYS A 42 5.26 -2.20 11.70
CA LYS A 42 4.81 -3.46 11.08
C LYS A 42 5.00 -3.48 9.55
N CYS A 43 5.29 -2.33 8.97
CA CYS A 43 5.50 -2.12 7.55
C CYS A 43 6.97 -2.32 7.13
N LYS A 44 7.78 -3.12 7.84
CA LYS A 44 9.22 -3.22 7.53
C LYS A 44 9.55 -3.93 6.21
N ASN A 45 8.67 -4.83 5.75
CA ASN A 45 8.89 -5.64 4.54
C ASN A 45 7.72 -5.39 3.57
N GLU A 46 8.02 -4.72 2.46
CA GLU A 46 7.05 -4.17 1.51
C GLU A 46 7.55 -4.41 0.06
N PRO A 47 6.68 -4.68 -0.94
CA PRO A 47 5.25 -5.03 -0.83
C PRO A 47 5.01 -6.51 -0.49
N LYS A 48 3.87 -6.81 0.12
CA LYS A 48 3.44 -8.21 0.41
C LYS A 48 2.65 -8.77 -0.76
N ASN A 49 2.70 -10.09 -0.97
CA ASN A 49 1.90 -10.78 -1.99
C ASN A 49 0.39 -10.52 -1.87
N THR A 50 -0.12 -10.18 -0.68
CA THR A 50 -1.54 -9.83 -0.48
C THR A 50 -1.93 -8.46 -1.01
N TRP A 51 -0.96 -7.61 -1.37
CA TRP A 51 -1.19 -6.31 -1.99
C TRP A 51 -1.21 -6.40 -3.51
N ILE A 52 -0.79 -7.54 -4.06
CA ILE A 52 -0.66 -7.78 -5.48
C ILE A 52 -1.57 -8.95 -5.87
N THR A 53 -2.53 -8.71 -6.74
CA THR A 53 -3.41 -9.72 -7.31
C THR A 53 -2.93 -10.11 -8.71
N LYS A 54 -3.39 -11.26 -9.19
CA LYS A 54 -3.12 -11.70 -10.55
C LYS A 54 -4.04 -10.93 -11.50
N GLY A 55 -3.49 -10.08 -12.34
CA GLY A 55 -4.22 -9.49 -13.47
C GLY A 55 -4.04 -10.29 -14.75
N ASP A 56 -4.82 -9.93 -15.78
CA ASP A 56 -4.87 -10.65 -17.06
C ASP A 56 -3.58 -10.51 -17.87
N ASN A 57 -3.02 -9.29 -17.90
CA ASN A 57 -1.78 -8.98 -18.63
C ASN A 57 -0.62 -8.61 -17.70
N LEU A 58 -0.91 -7.93 -16.59
CA LEU A 58 0.06 -7.47 -15.59
C LEU A 58 -0.44 -7.77 -14.17
N PRO A 59 0.45 -7.99 -13.19
CA PRO A 59 0.06 -7.99 -11.78
C PRO A 59 -0.61 -6.67 -11.41
N ARG A 60 -1.59 -6.76 -10.50
CA ARG A 60 -2.43 -5.64 -10.08
C ARG A 60 -2.15 -5.25 -8.64
N PHE A 61 -1.89 -3.97 -8.39
CA PHE A 61 -1.65 -3.40 -7.06
C PHE A 61 -2.96 -2.89 -6.47
N ASN A 62 -3.34 -3.48 -5.33
CA ASN A 62 -4.49 -3.05 -4.56
C ASN A 62 -4.20 -1.69 -3.92
N VAL A 63 -4.80 -0.61 -4.43
CA VAL A 63 -4.59 0.75 -3.89
C VAL A 63 -5.28 0.91 -2.53
N PRO A 64 -4.81 1.81 -1.65
CA PRO A 64 -5.55 2.21 -0.45
C PRO A 64 -6.98 2.68 -0.75
N LEU A 65 -7.89 2.49 0.21
CA LEU A 65 -9.29 2.90 0.09
C LEU A 65 -9.60 4.05 1.06
N LEU A 66 -10.11 5.14 0.50
CA LEU A 66 -10.62 6.29 1.23
C LEU A 66 -12.15 6.38 1.06
N ARG A 67 -12.88 6.34 2.16
CA ARG A 67 -14.34 6.44 2.15
C ARG A 67 -14.86 7.30 3.29
N VAL A 68 -16.11 7.71 3.17
CA VAL A 68 -16.88 8.22 4.30
C VAL A 68 -17.45 7.02 5.05
N ASP A 69 -17.19 6.92 6.35
CA ASP A 69 -17.72 5.84 7.19
C ASP A 69 -19.17 6.11 7.63
N ASP A 70 -19.74 5.18 8.39
CA ASP A 70 -21.13 5.29 8.89
C ASP A 70 -21.33 6.45 9.87
N ASN A 71 -20.24 7.04 10.39
CA ASN A 71 -20.25 8.23 11.25
C ASN A 71 -20.07 9.52 10.46
N ASN A 72 -20.16 9.45 9.12
CA ASN A 72 -19.93 10.56 8.21
C ASN A 72 -18.52 11.16 8.29
N GLN A 73 -17.52 10.33 8.59
CA GLN A 73 -16.11 10.73 8.72
C GLN A 73 -15.29 10.20 7.56
N LEU A 74 -14.46 11.07 6.99
CA LEU A 74 -13.52 10.71 5.92
C LEU A 74 -12.40 9.84 6.50
N ARG A 75 -12.32 8.56 6.13
CA ARG A 75 -11.39 7.58 6.71
C ARG A 75 -10.71 6.72 5.67
N ILE A 76 -9.46 6.36 5.96
CA ILE A 76 -8.75 5.27 5.27
C ILE A 76 -9.21 3.96 5.88
N THR A 77 -10.07 3.24 5.17
CA THR A 77 -10.65 1.97 5.64
C THR A 77 -9.84 0.76 5.27
N ASP A 78 -9.00 0.86 4.25
CA ASP A 78 -8.01 -0.17 3.90
C ASP A 78 -6.71 0.44 3.36
N GLY A 79 -5.60 -0.28 3.52
CA GLY A 79 -4.33 0.09 2.91
C GLY A 79 -3.50 1.14 3.66
N ARG A 80 -3.78 1.40 4.94
CA ARG A 80 -2.97 2.31 5.80
C ARG A 80 -1.47 1.99 5.73
N HIS A 81 -1.12 0.71 5.74
CA HIS A 81 0.26 0.24 5.59
C HIS A 81 0.85 0.57 4.21
N ARG A 82 0.08 0.45 3.12
CA ARG A 82 0.52 0.80 1.76
C ARG A 82 0.82 2.28 1.62
N ILE A 83 0.08 3.14 2.32
CA ILE A 83 0.34 4.60 2.36
C ILE A 83 1.72 4.86 2.98
N PHE A 84 2.02 4.23 4.13
CA PHE A 84 3.33 4.39 4.77
C PHE A 84 4.48 3.83 3.92
N TRP A 85 4.26 2.73 3.18
CA TRP A 85 5.24 2.25 2.20
C TRP A 85 5.55 3.30 1.13
N MET A 86 4.52 3.82 0.47
CA MET A 86 4.66 4.81 -0.58
C MET A 86 5.31 6.10 -0.05
N LYS A 87 5.05 6.46 1.22
CA LYS A 87 5.76 7.53 1.91
C LYS A 87 7.25 7.28 2.05
N LYS A 88 7.65 6.07 2.45
CA LYS A 88 9.09 5.72 2.56
C LYS A 88 9.80 5.78 1.20
N LEU A 89 9.07 5.47 0.12
CA LEU A 89 9.54 5.65 -1.25
C LEU A 89 9.55 7.11 -1.71
N GLN A 90 9.23 8.06 -0.82
CA GLN A 90 9.23 9.50 -1.07
C GLN A 90 8.27 9.92 -2.18
N MET A 91 7.17 9.19 -2.37
CA MET A 91 6.11 9.58 -3.30
C MET A 91 5.42 10.85 -2.78
N THR A 92 5.27 11.85 -3.65
CA THR A 92 4.56 13.10 -3.33
C THR A 92 3.05 12.93 -3.43
N ASP A 93 2.62 12.13 -4.39
CA ASP A 93 1.23 11.83 -4.70
C ASP A 93 1.06 10.31 -4.79
N ILE A 94 -0.02 9.81 -4.21
CA ILE A 94 -0.27 8.38 -4.11
C ILE A 94 -1.62 8.00 -4.72
N PRO A 95 -1.70 6.83 -5.38
CA PRO A 95 -2.93 6.29 -5.93
C PRO A 95 -3.85 5.85 -4.79
N ILE A 96 -5.10 6.30 -4.79
CA ILE A 96 -6.11 5.94 -3.80
C ILE A 96 -7.45 5.73 -4.49
N ALA A 97 -8.11 4.61 -4.16
CA ALA A 97 -9.51 4.39 -4.51
C ALA A 97 -10.38 5.25 -3.60
N ILE A 98 -11.32 6.00 -4.19
CA ILE A 98 -12.26 6.83 -3.43
C ILE A 98 -13.71 6.47 -3.77
N THR A 99 -14.57 6.55 -2.76
CA THR A 99 -16.04 6.52 -2.94
C THR A 99 -16.58 7.91 -3.31
N MET A 100 -17.78 7.98 -3.87
CA MET A 100 -18.43 9.26 -4.22
C MET A 100 -18.54 10.19 -3.01
N GLY A 101 -18.91 9.65 -1.84
CA GLY A 101 -18.98 10.43 -0.60
C GLY A 101 -17.63 11.04 -0.23
N ALA A 102 -16.54 10.27 -0.32
CA ALA A 102 -15.20 10.78 -0.05
C ALA A 102 -14.78 11.88 -1.04
N LYS A 103 -15.05 11.68 -2.33
CA LYS A 103 -14.79 12.68 -3.37
C LYS A 103 -15.48 14.01 -3.07
N ASN A 104 -16.75 13.98 -2.67
CA ASN A 104 -17.50 15.19 -2.32
C ASN A 104 -16.88 15.92 -1.13
N VAL A 105 -16.45 15.18 -0.10
CA VAL A 105 -15.75 15.77 1.05
C VAL A 105 -14.42 16.39 0.63
N LEU A 106 -13.60 15.71 -0.17
CA LEU A 106 -12.32 16.23 -0.65
C LEU A 106 -12.51 17.52 -1.47
N ASN A 107 -13.48 17.53 -2.38
CA ASN A 107 -13.82 18.71 -3.17
C ASN A 107 -14.27 19.88 -2.29
N SER A 108 -15.10 19.63 -1.26
CA SER A 108 -15.53 20.68 -0.32
C SER A 108 -14.38 21.29 0.48
N LYS A 109 -13.30 20.52 0.68
CA LYS A 109 -12.07 20.95 1.35
C LYS A 109 -11.05 21.57 0.39
N HIS A 110 -11.38 21.71 -0.91
CA HIS A 110 -10.48 22.18 -1.96
C HIS A 110 -9.20 21.33 -2.09
N ILE A 111 -9.29 20.04 -1.76
CA ILE A 111 -8.16 19.11 -1.93
C ILE A 111 -8.07 18.72 -3.41
N ASN A 112 -6.88 18.88 -3.99
CA ASN A 112 -6.64 18.50 -5.37
C ASN A 112 -6.61 16.97 -5.51
N ILE A 113 -7.47 16.45 -6.38
CA ILE A 113 -7.52 15.03 -6.74
C ILE A 113 -7.39 14.89 -8.26
N ILE A 114 -6.42 14.11 -8.72
CA ILE A 114 -6.16 13.95 -10.16
C ILE A 114 -6.62 12.55 -10.57
N PRO A 115 -7.58 12.43 -11.51
CA PRO A 115 -8.03 11.12 -11.95
C PRO A 115 -6.91 10.35 -12.64
N ILE A 116 -6.72 9.09 -12.27
CA ILE A 116 -5.80 8.19 -12.97
C ILE A 116 -6.51 7.65 -14.20
N THR A 117 -6.06 8.07 -15.39
CA THR A 117 -6.63 7.65 -16.67
C THR A 117 -5.96 6.42 -17.26
N THR A 118 -4.70 6.16 -16.88
CA THR A 118 -3.96 4.94 -17.20
C THR A 118 -3.64 4.21 -15.92
N MET A 119 -4.10 2.97 -15.78
CA MET A 119 -3.84 2.16 -14.59
C MET A 119 -2.37 1.74 -14.44
N ASP A 120 -1.50 2.12 -15.37
CA ASP A 120 -0.06 1.93 -15.29
C ASP A 120 0.50 2.57 -14.02
N MET A 121 1.02 1.72 -13.13
CA MET A 121 1.74 2.18 -11.95
C MET A 121 3.10 2.76 -12.40
N PRO A 122 3.48 3.99 -12.01
CA PRO A 122 4.79 4.55 -12.30
C PRO A 122 5.80 3.81 -11.43
N CYS A 123 6.28 2.68 -11.93
CA CYS A 123 7.15 1.79 -11.17
C CYS A 123 8.57 2.39 -11.12
N SER A 124 8.86 3.19 -10.09
CA SER A 124 10.20 3.25 -9.51
C SER A 124 10.20 2.68 -8.11
N THR A 125 9.57 1.52 -7.93
CA THR A 125 9.98 0.63 -6.84
C THR A 125 11.27 0.02 -7.32
N GLN A 126 12.42 0.58 -6.93
CA GLN A 126 13.62 -0.25 -6.95
C GLN A 126 13.26 -1.49 -6.13
N PRO A 127 13.35 -2.71 -6.70
CA PRO A 127 13.37 -3.89 -5.86
C PRO A 127 14.48 -3.62 -4.85
N GLU A 128 14.22 -3.84 -3.55
CA GLU A 128 15.33 -3.96 -2.61
C GLU A 128 16.34 -4.89 -3.27
N ALA A 129 17.53 -4.35 -3.56
CA ALA A 129 18.67 -5.12 -3.97
C ALA A 129 19.11 -5.92 -2.74
N ASP A 130 18.33 -6.94 -2.37
CA ASP A 130 18.64 -7.90 -1.31
C ASP A 130 17.84 -9.20 -1.50
N LEU A 131 17.97 -9.77 -2.69
CA LEU A 131 18.36 -11.17 -2.81
C LEU A 131 19.37 -11.27 -3.95
N VAL A 132 20.58 -10.76 -3.70
CA VAL A 132 21.75 -11.38 -4.32
C VAL A 132 21.71 -12.84 -3.86
N TYR A 133 21.24 -13.73 -4.73
CA TYR A 133 21.47 -15.15 -4.62
C TYR A 133 22.99 -15.34 -4.50
N ASN A 134 23.47 -15.48 -3.26
CA ASN A 134 24.85 -15.79 -2.98
C ASN A 134 24.93 -17.31 -2.74
N PRO A 135 25.30 -18.11 -3.76
CA PRO A 135 25.29 -19.57 -3.69
C PRO A 135 26.25 -20.15 -2.62
N SER A 136 27.07 -19.31 -1.99
CA SER A 136 27.96 -19.70 -0.89
C SER A 136 27.22 -20.00 0.43
N ASN A 137 26.12 -19.30 0.73
CA ASN A 137 25.40 -19.48 2.01
C ASN A 137 24.51 -20.73 2.05
N THR A 138 24.05 -21.23 0.91
CA THR A 138 23.17 -22.42 0.85
C THR A 138 23.90 -23.67 1.35
N ARG A 139 25.21 -23.79 1.06
CA ARG A 139 26.00 -24.94 1.45
C ARG A 139 26.25 -24.99 2.96
N ASP A 140 26.48 -23.83 3.59
CA ASP A 140 26.69 -23.72 5.03
C ASP A 140 25.40 -23.93 5.83
N ILE A 141 24.27 -23.46 5.31
CA ILE A 141 22.94 -23.71 5.91
C ILE A 141 22.58 -25.20 5.81
N MET A 142 22.80 -25.83 4.64
CA MET A 142 22.58 -27.27 4.44
C MET A 142 23.51 -28.12 5.34
N MET A 143 24.78 -27.75 5.49
CA MET A 143 25.71 -28.46 6.39
C MET A 143 25.32 -28.33 7.87
N LYS A 144 24.84 -27.16 8.31
CA LYS A 144 24.35 -26.98 9.69
C LYS A 144 23.10 -27.83 9.97
N LEU A 145 22.17 -27.90 9.02
CA LEU A 145 20.96 -28.74 9.15
C LEU A 145 21.28 -30.23 9.12
N ALA A 146 22.20 -30.68 8.26
CA ALA A 146 22.64 -32.07 8.21
C ALA A 146 23.37 -32.51 9.50
N ASN A 147 24.10 -31.61 10.14
CA ASN A 147 24.77 -31.89 11.43
C ASN A 147 23.81 -31.87 12.62
N LEU A 148 22.69 -31.15 12.54
CA LEU A 148 21.62 -31.18 13.55
C LEU A 148 20.82 -32.49 13.49
N GLN A 149 20.59 -33.05 12.29
CA GLN A 149 19.88 -34.32 12.12
C GLN A 149 20.70 -35.56 12.53
N LYS A 150 22.02 -35.45 12.66
CA LYS A 150 22.90 -36.53 13.14
C LYS A 150 23.07 -36.59 14.66
N LYS A 151 22.43 -35.67 15.40
CA LYS A 151 22.52 -35.58 16.87
C LYS A 151 21.22 -35.98 17.59
N ILE A 152 20.29 -36.63 16.89
CA ILE A 152 19.08 -37.25 17.46
C ILE A 152 19.19 -38.76 17.29
#